data_AF-A0A2D4Y953-F1
#
_entry.id   AF-A0A2D4Y953-F1
#
_cell.length_a   1.000
_cell.length_b   1.000
_cell.length_c   1.000
_cell.angle_alpha   90.00
_cell.angle_beta   90.00
_cell.angle_gamma   90.00
#
_symmetry.space_group_name_H-M   'P 1'
#
loop_
_entity.id
_entity.type
_entity.pdbx_description
1 polymer ?
#
loop_
_entity_poly.entity_id
_entity_poly.type
_entity_poly.pdbx_seq_one_letter_code
_entity_poly.pdbx_strand_id
1 'polypeptide(L)'
;MKIPAIKGKIGTWDYYTTTLTFQQVSDHVSKIDDELHKSESLKDLIQRSITNNFKSIKKYILNQPEVFFNSLVLAVYDDYPNWVEIEVTYDDMETYQLGLLDFPSKHKIFPVDGQHRVEGIKAALKEDPDLGNMKISAIFIGHKNDDDGMKKTRRLFSTLNRYAKPVTMDDIIALDEDDIVAIVTRNLLEEFDLFANDRIIYSKQKAIPSTNYKAFTSIITLYQCNLELFKLFYESKKNLKPTKPRIDEYLKFRKSDSEINEFYNFCSSFWDNLKNNISPINEFINTEEHPAKKFRNKNGGNILFRPIGLLPFVKAIVKIKTRKKSTQFKTIIKKLNSINLDITKKPWNYVVWNPISEGMIMNNSSLTELIFIYKYKKDILTSKELEKLKSSYASKISYEDENLDEVLKLI
;
A
#
# COMPACT_ATOMS: atom_id res chain seq x y z
N MET A 1 21.54 -15.50 31.03
CA MET A 1 21.83 -14.40 30.07
C MET A 1 22.08 -13.14 30.89
N LYS A 2 23.09 -12.33 30.58
CA LYS A 2 23.34 -11.04 31.28
C LYS A 2 23.45 -9.94 30.24
N ILE A 3 22.62 -8.91 30.35
CA ILE A 3 22.54 -7.84 29.34
C ILE A 3 22.48 -6.46 29.99
N PRO A 4 23.16 -5.45 29.45
CA PRO A 4 23.02 -4.08 29.91
C PRO A 4 21.64 -3.55 29.56
N ALA A 5 20.99 -2.86 30.48
CA ALA A 5 19.66 -2.31 30.26
C ALA A 5 19.48 -0.97 30.98
N ILE A 6 18.44 -0.25 30.55
CA ILE A 6 17.97 0.98 31.16
C ILE A 6 16.60 0.71 31.76
N LYS A 7 16.45 0.86 33.06
CA LYS A 7 15.20 0.71 33.80
C LYS A 7 14.35 1.97 33.66
N GLY A 8 13.08 1.78 33.30
CA GLY A 8 12.10 2.85 33.19
C GLY A 8 10.75 2.45 33.77
N LYS A 9 9.87 3.44 33.91
CA LYS A 9 8.49 3.24 34.38
C LYS A 9 7.52 4.05 33.55
N ILE A 10 6.46 3.40 33.06
CA ILE A 10 5.37 4.04 32.33
C ILE A 10 4.02 3.59 32.88
N GLY A 11 3.27 4.52 33.47
CA GLY A 11 2.07 4.20 34.23
C GLY A 11 2.37 3.20 35.35
N THR A 12 1.76 2.02 35.30
CA THR A 12 2.00 0.95 36.29
C THR A 12 3.03 -0.09 35.83
N TRP A 13 3.68 0.10 34.68
CA TRP A 13 4.66 -0.85 34.14
C TRP A 13 6.08 -0.40 34.45
N ASP A 14 6.83 -1.24 35.15
CA ASP A 14 8.29 -1.18 35.17
C ASP A 14 8.82 -1.99 33.96
N TYR A 15 9.77 -1.41 33.24
CA TYR A 15 10.34 -2.01 32.04
C TYR A 15 11.84 -1.77 31.94
N TYR A 16 12.50 -2.58 31.12
CA TYR A 16 13.94 -2.52 30.88
C TYR A 16 14.22 -2.47 29.37
N THR A 17 14.79 -1.37 28.89
CA THR A 17 15.22 -1.23 27.50
C THR A 17 16.65 -1.71 27.34
N THR A 18 16.90 -2.55 26.34
CA THR A 18 18.18 -3.21 26.08
C THR A 18 18.34 -3.53 24.59
N THR A 19 19.45 -4.15 24.22
CA THR A 19 19.64 -4.74 22.89
C THR A 19 19.93 -6.22 23.03
N LEU A 20 19.35 -7.04 22.15
CA LEU A 20 19.68 -8.46 22.03
C LEU A 20 20.37 -8.70 20.68
N THR A 21 21.37 -9.56 20.65
CA THR A 21 21.87 -10.09 19.38
C THR A 21 20.81 -11.01 18.75
N PHE A 22 20.84 -11.18 17.44
CA PHE A 22 19.96 -12.11 16.74
C PHE A 22 20.14 -13.54 17.29
N GLN A 23 21.39 -13.92 17.63
CA GLN A 23 21.66 -15.18 18.30
C GLN A 23 20.96 -15.29 19.66
N GLN A 24 21.03 -14.25 20.51
CA GLN A 24 20.32 -14.21 21.79
C GLN A 24 18.80 -14.30 21.61
N VAL A 25 18.23 -13.64 20.58
CA VAL A 25 16.82 -13.77 20.24
C VAL A 25 16.47 -15.20 19.87
N SER A 26 17.31 -15.86 19.07
CA SER A 26 17.10 -17.25 18.66
C SER A 26 17.12 -18.22 19.84
N ASP A 27 18.09 -18.04 20.74
CA ASP A 27 18.38 -18.99 21.82
C ASP A 27 17.45 -18.81 23.03
N HIS A 28 17.05 -17.58 23.33
CA HIS A 28 16.35 -17.26 24.58
C HIS A 28 14.89 -16.88 24.42
N VAL A 29 14.46 -16.39 23.25
CA VAL A 29 13.06 -16.00 23.04
C VAL A 29 12.29 -17.19 22.49
N SER A 30 11.38 -17.73 23.29
CA SER A 30 10.52 -18.83 22.91
C SER A 30 9.42 -18.35 21.94
N LYS A 31 8.94 -19.26 21.09
CA LYS A 31 7.65 -19.06 20.41
C LYS A 31 6.57 -18.93 21.47
N ILE A 32 5.50 -18.18 21.19
CA ILE A 32 4.31 -18.23 22.03
C ILE A 32 3.64 -19.58 21.81
N ASP A 33 4.12 -20.55 22.57
CA ASP A 33 3.56 -21.89 22.64
C ASP A 33 3.24 -22.20 24.12
N ASP A 34 2.10 -22.88 24.28
CA ASP A 34 1.60 -23.62 25.45
C ASP A 34 0.99 -22.94 26.68
N GLU A 35 1.44 -21.78 27.18
CA GLU A 35 1.13 -21.44 28.60
C GLU A 35 0.27 -20.19 28.86
N LEU A 36 0.01 -19.32 27.88
CA LEU A 36 -0.84 -18.13 28.08
C LEU A 36 -2.34 -18.47 28.23
N HIS A 37 -2.76 -19.65 27.77
CA HIS A 37 -4.16 -20.08 27.75
C HIS A 37 -4.28 -21.60 27.99
N LYS A 38 -5.12 -22.00 28.95
CA LYS A 38 -5.39 -23.40 29.30
C LYS A 38 -6.16 -24.19 28.22
N SER A 39 -6.79 -23.52 27.25
CA SER A 39 -7.64 -24.16 26.24
C SER A 39 -6.97 -24.26 24.87
N GLU A 40 -6.94 -25.45 24.28
CA GLU A 40 -6.38 -25.75 22.95
C GLU A 40 -6.98 -24.91 21.81
N SER A 41 -8.28 -24.58 21.85
CA SER A 41 -8.94 -23.78 20.81
C SER A 41 -8.47 -22.31 20.74
N LEU A 42 -8.10 -21.71 21.87
CA LEU A 42 -7.49 -20.37 21.91
C LEU A 42 -6.03 -20.39 21.45
N LYS A 43 -5.33 -21.51 21.66
CA LYS A 43 -3.95 -21.71 21.16
C LYS A 43 -3.92 -21.73 19.64
N ASP A 44 -4.83 -22.50 19.04
CA ASP A 44 -4.98 -22.58 17.58
C ASP A 44 -5.27 -21.21 16.95
N LEU A 45 -6.06 -20.36 17.61
CA LEU A 45 -6.37 -19.01 17.10
C LEU A 45 -5.16 -18.07 17.14
N ILE A 46 -4.35 -18.12 18.20
CA ILE A 46 -3.14 -17.29 18.33
C ILE A 46 -2.05 -17.81 17.38
N GLN A 47 -1.82 -19.12 17.30
CA GLN A 47 -0.87 -19.71 16.35
C GLN A 47 -1.27 -19.50 14.88
N ARG A 48 -2.57 -19.48 14.56
CA ARG A 48 -3.06 -19.10 13.21
C ARG A 48 -2.86 -17.61 12.88
N SER A 49 -2.70 -16.73 13.88
CA SER A 49 -2.27 -15.35 13.62
C SER A 49 -0.78 -15.23 13.25
N ILE A 50 0.02 -16.26 13.57
CA ILE A 50 1.45 -16.38 13.23
C ILE A 50 1.65 -16.84 11.78
N THR A 51 0.61 -17.33 11.09
CA THR A 51 0.78 -17.91 9.76
C THR A 51 1.25 -16.91 8.69
N ASN A 52 2.32 -17.31 7.99
CA ASN A 52 2.92 -16.81 6.75
C ASN A 52 3.66 -15.47 6.72
N ASN A 53 3.55 -14.56 7.71
CA ASN A 53 4.22 -13.26 7.58
C ASN A 53 5.71 -13.24 7.99
N PHE A 54 6.20 -14.25 8.74
CA PHE A 54 7.63 -14.32 9.08
C PHE A 54 8.53 -14.50 7.84
N LYS A 55 8.00 -15.08 6.76
CA LYS A 55 8.74 -15.29 5.49
C LYS A 55 9.11 -13.96 4.83
N SER A 56 8.23 -12.96 4.90
CA SER A 56 8.51 -11.63 4.35
C SER A 56 9.61 -10.94 5.16
N ILE A 57 9.57 -11.07 6.49
CA ILE A 57 10.60 -10.55 7.41
C ILE A 57 11.95 -11.25 7.18
N LYS A 58 11.97 -12.57 7.06
CA LYS A 58 13.18 -13.33 6.70
C LYS A 58 13.80 -12.76 5.43
N LYS A 59 12.99 -12.59 4.38
CA LYS A 59 13.45 -12.05 3.10
C LYS A 59 13.96 -10.62 3.24
N TYR A 60 13.31 -9.79 4.05
CA TYR A 60 13.76 -8.43 4.38
C TYR A 60 15.15 -8.46 5.03
N ILE A 61 15.34 -9.26 6.08
CA ILE A 61 16.65 -9.41 6.76
C ILE A 61 17.76 -9.82 5.80
N LEU A 62 17.49 -10.81 4.94
CA LEU A 62 18.50 -11.38 4.04
C LEU A 62 18.84 -10.48 2.83
N ASN A 63 17.93 -9.59 2.42
CA ASN A 63 18.07 -8.87 1.15
C ASN A 63 18.11 -7.35 1.30
N GLN A 64 17.96 -6.79 2.50
CA GLN A 64 18.01 -5.35 2.74
C GLN A 64 19.19 -4.98 3.64
N PRO A 65 20.22 -4.30 3.09
CA PRO A 65 21.38 -3.85 3.87
C PRO A 65 21.00 -2.92 5.01
N GLU A 66 19.97 -2.09 4.81
CA GLU A 66 19.44 -1.13 5.79
C GLU A 66 18.37 -1.76 6.71
N VAL A 67 18.47 -3.06 6.97
CA VAL A 67 17.53 -3.78 7.82
C VAL A 67 17.40 -3.11 9.19
N PHE A 68 16.18 -2.67 9.51
CA PHE A 68 15.87 -2.08 10.81
C PHE A 68 14.49 -2.50 11.29
N PHE A 69 14.36 -2.71 12.59
CA PHE A 69 13.10 -3.04 13.23
C PHE A 69 12.86 -2.12 14.41
N ASN A 70 11.58 -1.84 14.69
CA ASN A 70 11.21 -1.35 16.01
C ASN A 70 11.58 -2.38 17.10
N SER A 71 11.51 -1.97 18.37
CA SER A 71 11.86 -2.81 19.52
C SER A 71 10.95 -4.04 19.62
N LEU A 72 11.50 -5.16 20.08
CA LEU A 72 10.72 -6.29 20.57
C LEU A 72 10.16 -5.97 21.95
N VAL A 73 8.91 -6.34 22.23
CA VAL A 73 8.36 -6.26 23.59
C VAL A 73 8.31 -7.68 24.13
N LEU A 74 9.09 -7.96 25.16
CA LEU A 74 9.33 -9.29 25.71
C LEU A 74 8.80 -9.37 27.15
N ALA A 75 7.98 -10.38 27.43
CA ALA A 75 7.55 -10.70 28.78
C ALA A 75 8.36 -11.89 29.32
N VAL A 76 8.75 -11.82 30.58
CA VAL A 76 9.49 -12.87 31.28
C VAL A 76 8.55 -13.58 32.24
N TYR A 77 8.58 -14.92 32.22
CA TYR A 77 7.73 -15.81 33.00
C TYR A 77 8.56 -16.83 33.81
N ASP A 78 7.89 -17.51 34.75
CA ASP A 78 8.39 -18.50 35.71
C ASP A 78 9.37 -17.98 36.76
N ASP A 79 10.22 -17.02 36.43
CA ASP A 79 11.15 -16.35 37.35
C ASP A 79 11.41 -14.91 36.88
N TYR A 80 11.82 -14.02 37.79
CA TYR A 80 12.16 -12.64 37.45
C TYR A 80 13.65 -12.48 37.25
N PRO A 81 14.07 -11.69 36.24
CA PRO A 81 15.47 -11.34 36.13
C PRO A 81 15.90 -10.50 37.33
N ASN A 82 17.13 -10.72 37.79
CA ASN A 82 17.76 -9.89 38.81
C ASN A 82 18.22 -8.59 38.17
N TRP A 83 17.81 -7.47 38.75
CA TRP A 83 18.34 -6.15 38.40
C TRP A 83 19.57 -5.86 39.24
N VAL A 84 20.71 -5.73 38.58
CA VAL A 84 21.96 -5.26 39.19
C VAL A 84 22.14 -3.81 38.78
N GLU A 85 21.85 -2.91 39.70
CA GLU A 85 21.97 -1.47 39.48
C GLU A 85 23.43 -1.06 39.33
N ILE A 86 23.70 -0.16 38.38
CA ILE A 86 24.97 0.52 38.21
C ILE A 86 24.71 1.99 38.46
N GLU A 87 25.24 2.49 39.57
CA GLU A 87 25.22 3.90 39.88
C GLU A 87 26.19 4.65 38.96
N VAL A 88 25.66 5.66 38.27
CA VAL A 88 26.46 6.54 37.42
C VAL A 88 26.30 7.97 37.92
N THR A 89 27.41 8.53 38.38
CA THR A 89 27.54 9.93 38.77
C THR A 89 28.36 10.66 37.71
N TYR A 90 27.81 11.76 37.18
CA TYR A 90 28.48 12.65 36.24
C TYR A 90 28.15 14.10 36.59
N ASP A 91 29.16 14.86 36.99
CA ASP A 91 29.01 16.18 37.63
C ASP A 91 28.01 16.12 38.81
N ASP A 92 26.94 16.93 38.76
CA ASP A 92 25.88 16.96 39.77
C ASP A 92 24.70 16.01 39.45
N MET A 93 24.82 15.17 38.41
CA MET A 93 23.79 14.20 38.03
C MET A 93 24.14 12.79 38.53
N GLU A 94 23.21 12.22 39.30
CA GLU A 94 23.23 10.80 39.69
C GLU A 94 22.06 10.08 39.01
N THR A 95 22.35 8.92 38.39
CA THR A 95 21.32 8.06 37.83
C THR A 95 21.49 6.61 38.27
N TYR A 96 20.35 6.02 38.63
CA TYR A 96 20.17 4.64 39.06
C TYR A 96 19.41 3.82 38.00
N GLN A 97 19.21 4.40 36.82
CA GLN A 97 18.44 3.76 35.75
C GLN A 97 19.29 2.76 34.95
N LEU A 98 20.62 2.83 35.05
CA LEU A 98 21.54 1.96 34.34
C LEU A 98 21.83 0.71 35.17
N GLY A 99 21.99 -0.43 34.50
CA GLY A 99 22.27 -1.69 35.19
C GLY A 99 22.38 -2.89 34.28
N LEU A 100 22.58 -4.05 34.89
CA LEU A 100 22.57 -5.34 34.23
C LEU A 100 21.28 -6.10 34.58
N LEU A 101 20.61 -6.61 33.56
CA LEU A 101 19.53 -7.56 33.70
C LEU A 101 20.12 -8.97 33.64
N ASP A 102 20.19 -9.63 34.79
CA ASP A 102 20.73 -10.98 34.96
C ASP A 102 19.61 -12.01 35.00
N PHE A 103 19.65 -12.98 34.09
CA PHE A 103 18.75 -14.11 34.01
C PHE A 103 19.53 -15.35 34.51
N PRO A 104 19.54 -15.63 35.84
CA PRO A 104 20.37 -16.67 36.45
C PRO A 104 19.84 -18.10 36.25
N SER A 105 18.52 -18.24 36.14
CA SER A 105 17.81 -19.51 36.03
C SER A 105 17.25 -19.71 34.60
N LYS A 106 16.55 -20.82 34.37
CA LYS A 106 15.83 -21.05 33.11
C LYS A 106 14.57 -20.18 33.08
N HIS A 107 14.67 -19.02 32.46
CA HIS A 107 13.53 -18.11 32.26
C HIS A 107 12.80 -18.46 30.97
N LYS A 108 11.47 -18.27 30.96
CA LYS A 108 10.70 -18.30 29.72
C LYS A 108 10.46 -16.87 29.25
N ILE A 109 10.90 -16.56 28.04
CA ILE A 109 10.76 -15.23 27.44
C ILE A 109 9.89 -15.35 26.21
N PHE A 110 8.80 -14.58 26.16
CA PHE A 110 7.86 -14.59 25.04
C PHE A 110 7.65 -13.19 24.45
N PRO A 111 7.52 -13.08 23.12
CA PRO A 111 7.26 -11.81 22.45
C PRO A 111 5.79 -11.38 22.61
N VAL A 112 5.54 -10.36 23.42
CA VAL A 112 4.25 -9.65 23.45
C VAL A 112 4.06 -8.86 22.16
N ASP A 113 5.11 -8.24 21.64
CA ASP A 113 5.10 -7.65 20.30
C ASP A 113 6.38 -8.03 19.54
N GLY A 114 6.24 -8.26 18.24
CA GLY A 114 7.35 -8.68 17.37
C GLY A 114 7.49 -10.19 17.19
N GLN A 115 6.41 -10.96 17.37
CA GLN A 115 6.40 -12.42 17.18
C GLN A 115 6.90 -12.82 15.78
N HIS A 116 6.39 -12.18 14.72
CA HIS A 116 6.85 -12.44 13.36
C HIS A 116 8.32 -12.04 13.16
N ARG A 117 8.81 -11.01 13.89
CA ARG A 117 10.21 -10.58 13.86
C ARG A 117 11.13 -11.63 14.46
N VAL A 118 10.79 -12.15 15.63
CA VAL A 118 11.52 -13.27 16.27
C VAL A 118 11.61 -14.47 15.33
N GLU A 119 10.49 -14.88 14.74
CA GLU A 119 10.48 -16.02 13.82
C GLU A 119 11.23 -15.73 12.50
N GLY A 120 11.16 -14.50 11.99
CA GLY A 120 11.92 -14.05 10.83
C GLY A 120 13.43 -14.08 11.09
N ILE A 121 13.88 -13.57 12.24
CA ILE A 121 15.28 -13.60 12.70
C ILE A 121 15.76 -15.05 12.80
N LYS A 122 15.03 -15.92 13.49
CA LYS A 122 15.37 -17.36 13.61
C LYS A 122 15.47 -18.03 12.25
N ALA A 123 14.56 -17.71 11.33
CA ALA A 123 14.55 -18.31 10.00
C ALA A 123 15.65 -17.74 9.08
N ALA A 124 16.07 -16.49 9.28
CA ALA A 124 17.19 -15.87 8.58
C ALA A 124 18.52 -16.45 9.07
N LEU A 125 18.73 -16.57 10.39
CA LEU A 125 19.94 -17.16 10.98
C LEU A 125 20.20 -18.61 10.54
N LYS A 126 19.14 -19.38 10.28
CA LYS A 126 19.27 -20.74 9.74
C LYS A 126 19.83 -20.77 8.32
N GLU A 127 19.63 -19.70 7.55
CA GLU A 127 20.12 -19.57 6.18
C GLU A 127 21.47 -18.86 6.14
N ASP A 128 21.65 -17.83 6.96
CA ASP A 128 22.89 -17.07 7.11
C ASP A 128 23.23 -16.88 8.59
N PRO A 129 24.09 -17.76 9.16
CA PRO A 129 24.53 -17.68 10.55
C PRO A 129 25.34 -16.41 10.89
N ASP A 130 25.94 -15.73 9.90
CA ASP A 130 26.78 -14.55 10.13
C ASP A 130 25.96 -13.35 10.65
N LEU A 131 24.64 -13.38 10.44
CA LEU A 131 23.68 -12.42 11.00
C LEU A 131 23.61 -12.46 12.55
N GLY A 132 24.19 -13.47 13.19
CA GLY A 132 24.10 -13.71 14.63
C GLY A 132 24.49 -12.52 15.51
N ASN A 133 25.42 -11.69 15.04
CA ASN A 133 25.95 -10.53 15.76
C ASN A 133 25.10 -9.26 15.60
N MET A 134 24.15 -9.22 14.66
CA MET A 134 23.25 -8.08 14.50
C MET A 134 22.42 -7.90 15.77
N LYS A 135 22.21 -6.64 16.18
CA LYS A 135 21.47 -6.32 17.41
C LYS A 135 20.12 -5.71 17.08
N ILE A 136 19.11 -6.09 17.86
CA ILE A 136 17.77 -5.51 17.84
C ILE A 136 17.45 -4.90 19.22
N SER A 137 16.76 -3.77 19.23
CA SER A 137 16.23 -3.19 20.46
C SER A 137 15.18 -4.12 21.08
N ALA A 138 15.21 -4.27 22.39
CA ALA A 138 14.27 -5.08 23.16
C ALA A 138 13.82 -4.34 24.42
N ILE A 139 12.55 -4.51 24.77
CA ILE A 139 11.94 -3.97 25.98
C ILE A 139 11.43 -5.16 26.77
N PHE A 140 12.03 -5.42 27.93
CA PHE A 140 11.52 -6.40 28.88
C PHE A 140 10.50 -5.74 29.80
N ILE A 141 9.33 -6.36 29.93
CA ILE A 141 8.32 -5.93 30.90
C ILE A 141 8.24 -6.92 32.05
N GLY A 142 8.24 -6.40 33.28
CA GLY A 142 8.05 -7.22 34.47
C GLY A 142 6.61 -7.75 34.52
N HIS A 143 6.45 -9.06 34.68
CA HIS A 143 5.14 -9.71 34.72
C HIS A 143 4.89 -10.40 36.06
N LYS A 144 3.76 -10.10 36.72
CA LYS A 144 3.28 -10.88 37.86
C LYS A 144 2.57 -12.12 37.38
N ASN A 145 3.04 -13.30 37.82
CA ASN A 145 2.44 -14.62 37.53
C ASN A 145 1.11 -14.84 38.28
N ASP A 146 0.31 -13.80 38.49
CA ASP A 146 -1.04 -13.87 39.05
C ASP A 146 -2.10 -13.59 37.96
N ASP A 147 -3.36 -13.92 38.25
CA ASP A 147 -4.46 -13.77 37.28
C ASP A 147 -4.63 -12.32 36.79
N ASP A 148 -4.28 -11.34 37.62
CA ASP A 148 -4.35 -9.92 37.28
C ASP A 148 -3.23 -9.51 36.32
N GLY A 149 -2.00 -9.96 36.57
CA GLY A 149 -0.85 -9.80 35.70
C GLY A 149 -1.11 -10.42 34.33
N MET A 150 -1.62 -11.65 34.27
CA MET A 150 -2.00 -12.29 33.00
C MET A 150 -3.04 -11.48 32.21
N LYS A 151 -4.04 -10.92 32.89
CA LYS A 151 -5.03 -10.01 32.26
C LYS A 151 -4.35 -8.73 31.75
N LYS A 152 -3.43 -8.15 32.51
CA LYS A 152 -2.66 -6.95 32.12
C LYS A 152 -1.80 -7.20 30.87
N THR A 153 -1.08 -8.31 30.77
CA THR A 153 -0.28 -8.65 29.58
C THR A 153 -1.16 -8.88 28.35
N ARG A 154 -2.29 -9.59 28.47
CA ARG A 154 -3.25 -9.75 27.35
C ARG A 154 -3.84 -8.42 26.90
N ARG A 155 -4.13 -7.51 27.85
CA ARG A 155 -4.58 -6.15 27.53
C ARG A 155 -3.48 -5.39 26.78
N LEU A 156 -2.24 -5.45 27.25
CA LEU A 156 -1.10 -4.81 26.59
C LEU A 156 -0.94 -5.33 25.15
N PHE A 157 -0.96 -6.65 24.97
CA PHE A 157 -0.92 -7.31 23.65
C PHE A 157 -1.97 -6.77 22.69
N SER A 158 -3.25 -6.77 23.13
CA SER A 158 -4.34 -6.29 22.29
C SER A 158 -4.28 -4.78 22.03
N THR A 159 -3.74 -4.01 22.96
CA THR A 159 -3.62 -2.55 22.85
C THR A 159 -2.54 -2.16 21.84
N LEU A 160 -1.36 -2.78 21.90
CA LEU A 160 -0.26 -2.53 20.97
C LEU A 160 -0.68 -2.80 19.52
N ASN A 161 -1.38 -3.90 19.28
CA ASN A 161 -1.85 -4.26 17.94
C ASN A 161 -3.06 -3.42 17.47
N ARG A 162 -3.95 -3.00 18.38
CA ARG A 162 -5.16 -2.23 18.02
C ARG A 162 -4.85 -0.87 17.42
N TYR A 163 -3.80 -0.22 17.89
CA TYR A 163 -3.43 1.13 17.45
C TYR A 163 -2.43 1.15 16.29
N ALA A 164 -1.87 0.01 15.90
CA ALA A 164 -1.07 -0.12 14.69
C ALA A 164 -1.94 0.10 13.45
N LYS A 165 -2.03 1.36 13.02
CA LYS A 165 -2.73 1.71 11.79
C LYS A 165 -1.80 1.50 10.59
N PRO A 166 -2.28 0.91 9.50
CA PRO A 166 -1.50 0.85 8.27
C PRO A 166 -1.19 2.26 7.79
N VAL A 167 0.01 2.44 7.24
CA VAL A 167 0.42 3.68 6.58
C VAL A 167 -0.57 3.96 5.45
N THR A 168 -1.02 5.22 5.34
CA THR A 168 -2.00 5.59 4.32
C THR A 168 -1.35 5.64 2.94
N MET A 169 -2.14 5.50 1.88
CA MET A 169 -1.60 5.43 0.52
C MET A 169 -0.85 6.70 0.11
N ASP A 170 -1.32 7.87 0.56
CA ASP A 170 -0.64 9.15 0.36
C ASP A 170 0.74 9.20 1.03
N ASP A 171 0.86 8.68 2.26
CA ASP A 171 2.14 8.58 2.97
C ASP A 171 3.08 7.59 2.28
N ILE A 172 2.56 6.45 1.78
CA ILE A 172 3.34 5.50 0.97
C ILE A 172 3.87 6.20 -0.28
N ILE A 173 3.02 6.90 -1.03
CA ILE A 173 3.46 7.59 -2.26
C ILE A 173 4.48 8.69 -1.93
N ALA A 174 4.38 9.34 -0.77
CA ALA A 174 5.29 10.41 -0.38
C ALA A 174 6.66 9.91 0.11
N LEU A 175 6.72 8.76 0.79
CA LEU A 175 7.91 8.35 1.57
C LEU A 175 8.50 6.99 1.17
N ASP A 176 7.75 6.12 0.50
CA ASP A 176 8.21 4.76 0.19
C ASP A 176 9.28 4.79 -0.91
N GLU A 177 10.52 4.45 -0.52
CA GLU A 177 11.70 4.34 -1.40
C GLU A 177 11.97 2.89 -1.86
N ASP A 178 11.07 1.96 -1.59
CA ASP A 178 11.11 0.59 -2.12
C ASP A 178 10.14 0.40 -3.29
N ASP A 179 8.96 1.03 -3.21
CA ASP A 179 7.92 0.96 -4.25
C ASP A 179 8.32 1.79 -5.48
N ILE A 180 8.82 1.11 -6.51
CA ILE A 180 9.15 1.69 -7.82
C ILE A 180 8.00 2.51 -8.44
N VAL A 181 6.74 2.17 -8.17
CA VAL A 181 5.58 2.95 -8.65
C VAL A 181 5.43 4.24 -7.85
N ALA A 182 5.67 4.21 -6.54
CA ALA A 182 5.67 5.40 -5.70
C ALA A 182 6.81 6.35 -6.12
N ILE A 183 8.03 5.83 -6.26
CA ILE A 183 9.22 6.58 -6.71
C ILE A 183 8.95 7.24 -8.05
N VAL A 184 8.55 6.48 -9.08
CA VAL A 184 8.28 7.05 -10.41
C VAL A 184 7.11 8.03 -10.40
N THR A 185 6.10 7.82 -9.55
CA THR A 185 5.02 8.80 -9.39
C THR A 185 5.55 10.14 -8.86
N ARG A 186 6.45 10.12 -7.86
CA ARG A 186 7.13 11.33 -7.35
C ARG A 186 7.99 12.00 -8.41
N ASN A 187 8.83 11.25 -9.13
CA ASN A 187 9.66 11.84 -10.19
C ASN A 187 8.80 12.51 -11.29
N LEU A 188 7.67 11.91 -11.65
CA LEU A 188 6.72 12.52 -12.60
C LEU A 188 6.08 13.80 -12.06
N LEU A 189 5.84 13.92 -10.75
CA LEU A 189 5.34 15.15 -10.14
C LEU A 189 6.35 16.30 -10.25
N GLU A 190 7.64 15.99 -10.19
CA GLU A 190 8.72 16.99 -10.22
C GLU A 190 9.11 17.37 -11.65
N GLU A 191 9.17 16.40 -12.55
CA GLU A 191 9.79 16.57 -13.87
C GLU A 191 8.80 16.64 -15.03
N PHE A 192 7.58 16.11 -14.87
CA PHE A 192 6.63 15.97 -15.98
C PHE A 192 5.56 17.08 -15.97
N ASP A 193 5.52 17.88 -17.04
CA ASP A 193 4.74 19.13 -17.13
C ASP A 193 3.22 18.98 -16.91
N LEU A 194 2.62 17.83 -17.25
CA LEU A 194 1.20 17.55 -16.96
C LEU A 194 0.90 17.49 -15.45
N PHE A 195 1.89 17.14 -14.63
CA PHE A 195 1.73 16.88 -13.19
C PHE A 195 2.46 17.89 -12.30
N ALA A 196 3.44 18.59 -12.85
CA ALA A 196 4.19 19.63 -12.15
C ALA A 196 3.31 20.77 -11.61
N ASN A 197 3.84 21.47 -10.61
CA ASN A 197 3.18 22.57 -9.90
C ASN A 197 1.92 22.10 -9.12
N ASP A 198 0.87 22.92 -9.09
CA ASP A 198 -0.39 22.65 -8.38
C ASP A 198 -1.40 21.83 -9.22
N ARG A 199 -0.90 21.11 -10.23
CA ARG A 199 -1.69 20.26 -11.13
C ARG A 199 -2.02 18.89 -10.53
N ILE A 200 -1.53 18.56 -9.34
CA ILE A 200 -1.94 17.39 -8.57
C ILE A 200 -2.42 17.80 -7.18
N ILE A 201 -3.57 17.26 -6.76
CA ILE A 201 -4.10 17.48 -5.41
C ILE A 201 -3.70 16.34 -4.46
N TYR A 202 -3.27 16.73 -3.26
CA TYR A 202 -3.15 15.87 -2.09
C TYR A 202 -4.49 15.90 -1.35
N SER A 203 -5.33 14.89 -1.59
CA SER A 203 -6.61 14.76 -0.90
C SER A 203 -6.81 13.33 -0.43
N LYS A 204 -7.18 13.19 0.84
CA LYS A 204 -7.63 11.91 1.41
C LYS A 204 -8.97 11.46 0.81
N GLN A 205 -9.73 12.38 0.21
CA GLN A 205 -11.00 12.08 -0.43
C GLN A 205 -10.77 11.64 -1.89
N LYS A 206 -11.49 10.59 -2.31
CA LYS A 206 -11.40 10.03 -3.68
C LYS A 206 -11.89 10.99 -4.77
N ALA A 207 -12.67 12.01 -4.41
CA ALA A 207 -13.19 13.01 -5.33
C ALA A 207 -12.42 14.33 -5.18
N ILE A 208 -12.21 15.01 -6.31
CA ILE A 208 -11.58 16.33 -6.32
C ILE A 208 -12.69 17.38 -6.18
N PRO A 209 -12.59 18.31 -5.21
CA PRO A 209 -13.60 19.35 -5.03
C PRO A 209 -13.85 20.15 -6.31
N SER A 210 -15.10 20.54 -6.54
CA SER A 210 -15.49 21.37 -7.70
C SER A 210 -14.87 22.76 -7.66
N THR A 211 -14.40 23.22 -6.51
CA THR A 211 -13.68 24.50 -6.30
C THR A 211 -12.20 24.40 -6.65
N ASN A 212 -11.64 23.21 -6.82
CA ASN A 212 -10.26 23.06 -7.27
C ASN A 212 -10.21 23.16 -8.80
N TYR A 213 -9.74 24.30 -9.28
CA TYR A 213 -9.63 24.62 -10.70
C TYR A 213 -8.22 24.38 -11.29
N LYS A 214 -7.29 23.84 -10.52
CA LYS A 214 -5.88 23.70 -10.92
C LYS A 214 -5.49 22.24 -11.15
N ALA A 215 -5.93 21.34 -10.28
CA ALA A 215 -5.51 19.95 -10.33
C ALA A 215 -6.11 19.18 -11.52
N PHE A 216 -5.26 18.51 -12.29
CA PHE A 216 -5.67 17.50 -13.26
C PHE A 216 -6.30 16.29 -12.55
N THR A 217 -5.58 15.72 -11.57
CA THR A 217 -6.01 14.55 -10.80
C THR A 217 -5.46 14.57 -9.36
N SER A 218 -5.72 13.52 -8.58
CA SER A 218 -5.12 13.30 -7.25
C SER A 218 -3.90 12.40 -7.32
N ILE A 219 -2.98 12.55 -6.35
CA ILE A 219 -1.76 11.73 -6.26
C ILE A 219 -2.07 10.22 -6.18
N ILE A 220 -3.13 9.85 -5.45
CA ILE A 220 -3.59 8.45 -5.34
C ILE A 220 -4.05 7.92 -6.71
N THR A 221 -4.78 8.73 -7.47
CA THR A 221 -5.24 8.31 -8.81
C THR A 221 -4.07 8.20 -9.77
N LEU A 222 -3.12 9.13 -9.73
CA LEU A 222 -1.90 9.08 -10.55
C LEU A 222 -1.08 7.82 -10.25
N TYR A 223 -0.84 7.51 -8.97
CA TYR A 223 -0.19 6.27 -8.56
C TYR A 223 -0.96 5.05 -9.08
N GLN A 224 -2.29 5.02 -8.94
CA GLN A 224 -3.09 3.89 -9.44
C GLN A 224 -3.00 3.74 -10.96
N CYS A 225 -2.96 4.84 -11.72
CA CYS A 225 -2.71 4.79 -13.15
C CYS A 225 -1.31 4.23 -13.46
N ASN A 226 -0.28 4.72 -12.77
CA ASN A 226 1.09 4.23 -12.92
C ASN A 226 1.22 2.76 -12.51
N LEU A 227 0.48 2.28 -11.51
CA LEU A 227 0.44 0.87 -11.13
C LEU A 227 -0.15 -0.01 -12.25
N GLU A 228 -1.16 0.47 -12.98
CA GLU A 228 -1.68 -0.26 -14.14
C GLU A 228 -0.67 -0.29 -15.31
N LEU A 229 0.08 0.79 -15.52
CA LEU A 229 1.20 0.83 -16.48
C LEU A 229 2.33 -0.10 -16.04
N PHE A 230 2.63 -0.15 -14.74
CA PHE A 230 3.64 -1.01 -14.15
C PHE A 230 3.34 -2.49 -14.42
N LYS A 231 2.08 -2.91 -14.41
CA LYS A 231 1.71 -4.30 -14.76
C LYS A 231 2.13 -4.68 -16.17
N LEU A 232 2.02 -3.78 -17.15
CA LEU A 232 2.53 -4.01 -18.51
C LEU A 232 4.05 -4.05 -18.55
N PHE A 233 4.70 -3.08 -17.90
CA PHE A 233 6.15 -3.01 -17.80
C PHE A 233 6.72 -4.30 -17.17
N TYR A 234 6.16 -4.72 -16.03
CA TYR A 234 6.50 -5.96 -15.34
C TYR A 234 6.32 -7.19 -16.23
N GLU A 235 5.17 -7.33 -16.92
CA GLU A 235 4.94 -8.46 -17.82
C GLU A 235 5.98 -8.50 -18.94
N SER A 236 6.34 -7.35 -19.51
CA SER A 236 7.36 -7.27 -20.57
C SER A 236 8.77 -7.60 -20.05
N LYS A 237 9.12 -7.13 -18.85
CA LYS A 237 10.47 -7.28 -18.28
C LYS A 237 10.71 -8.66 -17.68
N LYS A 238 9.69 -9.26 -17.06
CA LYS A 238 9.79 -10.58 -16.40
C LYS A 238 9.24 -11.73 -17.22
N ASN A 239 8.53 -11.45 -18.32
CA ASN A 239 7.78 -12.45 -19.10
C ASN A 239 6.82 -13.28 -18.23
N LEU A 240 6.23 -12.65 -17.21
CA LEU A 240 5.34 -13.28 -16.23
C LEU A 240 4.06 -12.48 -16.10
N LYS A 241 2.92 -13.19 -16.01
CA LYS A 241 1.63 -12.54 -15.75
C LYS A 241 1.68 -11.72 -14.44
N PRO A 242 1.23 -10.46 -14.45
CA PRO A 242 1.28 -9.55 -13.30
C PRO A 242 0.11 -9.84 -12.34
N THR A 243 0.17 -10.96 -11.63
CA THR A 243 -0.82 -11.28 -10.59
C THR A 243 -0.61 -10.39 -9.36
N LYS A 244 -1.67 -10.13 -8.61
CA LYS A 244 -1.60 -9.28 -7.41
C LYS A 244 -0.48 -9.71 -6.43
N PRO A 245 -0.35 -11.00 -6.04
CA PRO A 245 0.73 -11.40 -5.13
C PRO A 245 2.13 -11.14 -5.67
N ARG A 246 2.35 -11.28 -6.99
CA ARG A 246 3.64 -11.03 -7.62
C ARG A 246 3.98 -9.54 -7.62
N ILE A 247 3.01 -8.70 -7.97
CA ILE A 247 3.20 -7.25 -7.95
C ILE A 247 3.45 -6.79 -6.52
N ASP A 248 2.60 -7.20 -5.57
CA ASP A 248 2.75 -6.85 -4.16
C ASP A 248 4.10 -7.31 -3.58
N GLU A 249 4.63 -8.46 -4.02
CA GLU A 249 5.98 -8.90 -3.62
C GLU A 249 7.09 -8.10 -4.31
N TYR A 250 6.90 -7.74 -5.58
CA TYR A 250 7.89 -7.02 -6.35
C TYR A 250 8.09 -5.60 -5.82
N LEU A 251 7.03 -4.93 -5.38
CA LEU A 251 7.08 -3.54 -4.86
C LEU A 251 7.66 -3.42 -3.44
N LYS A 252 7.88 -4.53 -2.72
CA LYS A 252 8.42 -4.52 -1.35
C LYS A 252 9.90 -4.22 -1.22
N PHE A 253 10.61 -4.16 -2.33
CA PHE A 253 12.06 -4.03 -2.34
C PHE A 253 12.44 -3.04 -3.42
N ARG A 254 13.28 -2.08 -3.07
CA ARG A 254 13.83 -1.12 -4.03
C ARG A 254 14.46 -1.84 -5.24
N LYS A 255 14.22 -1.28 -6.42
CA LYS A 255 14.86 -1.73 -7.67
C LYS A 255 16.07 -0.88 -7.97
N SER A 256 16.95 -1.37 -8.84
CA SER A 256 18.11 -0.57 -9.26
C SER A 256 17.65 0.72 -9.93
N ASP A 257 18.46 1.78 -9.81
CA ASP A 257 18.13 3.07 -10.43
C ASP A 257 17.94 2.94 -11.94
N SER A 258 18.66 2.00 -12.59
CA SER A 258 18.43 1.66 -14.00
C SER A 258 17.00 1.17 -14.27
N GLU A 259 16.47 0.27 -13.44
CA GLU A 259 15.11 -0.23 -13.59
C GLU A 259 14.06 0.82 -13.27
N ILE A 260 14.31 1.66 -12.25
CA ILE A 260 13.47 2.81 -11.92
C ILE A 260 13.40 3.77 -13.11
N ASN A 261 14.55 4.10 -13.71
CA ASN A 261 14.63 4.99 -14.88
C ASN A 261 13.97 4.40 -16.13
N GLU A 262 14.11 3.08 -16.37
CA GLU A 262 13.38 2.40 -17.45
C GLU A 262 11.86 2.52 -17.28
N PHE A 263 11.36 2.31 -16.06
CA PHE A 263 9.94 2.43 -15.77
C PHE A 263 9.45 3.89 -15.85
N TYR A 264 10.26 4.84 -15.37
CA TYR A 264 10.00 6.27 -15.53
C TYR A 264 9.84 6.63 -17.01
N ASN A 265 10.80 6.26 -17.86
CA ASN A 265 10.75 6.52 -19.30
C ASN A 265 9.52 5.88 -19.96
N PHE A 266 9.13 4.67 -19.54
CA PHE A 266 7.92 4.00 -20.00
C PHE A 266 6.65 4.81 -19.64
N CYS A 267 6.53 5.26 -18.39
CA CYS A 267 5.43 6.10 -17.94
C CYS A 267 5.42 7.46 -18.64
N SER A 268 6.56 8.16 -18.71
CA SER A 268 6.69 9.46 -19.37
C SER A 268 6.30 9.38 -20.85
N SER A 269 6.71 8.32 -21.56
CA SER A 269 6.27 8.09 -22.94
C SER A 269 4.75 7.89 -23.05
N PHE A 270 4.14 7.14 -22.13
CA PHE A 270 2.68 6.97 -22.10
C PHE A 270 1.96 8.31 -21.86
N TRP A 271 2.38 9.06 -20.84
CA TRP A 271 1.77 10.33 -20.47
C TRP A 271 1.98 11.41 -21.52
N ASP A 272 3.13 11.43 -22.20
CA ASP A 272 3.39 12.34 -23.32
C ASP A 272 2.46 12.04 -24.51
N ASN A 273 2.26 10.75 -24.83
CA ASN A 273 1.26 10.37 -25.85
C ASN A 273 -0.15 10.81 -25.44
N LEU A 274 -0.50 10.73 -24.16
CA LEU A 274 -1.82 11.13 -23.67
C LEU A 274 -2.00 12.65 -23.75
N LYS A 275 -1.02 13.43 -23.28
CA LYS A 275 -0.94 14.90 -23.41
C LYS A 275 -1.04 15.39 -24.84
N ASN A 276 -0.34 14.73 -25.78
CA ASN A 276 -0.23 15.19 -27.16
C ASN A 276 -1.38 14.74 -28.07
N ASN A 277 -2.18 13.75 -27.65
CA ASN A 277 -3.23 13.18 -28.50
C ASN A 277 -4.64 13.22 -27.89
N ILE A 278 -4.80 13.72 -26.65
CA ILE A 278 -6.10 13.99 -26.03
C ILE A 278 -6.34 15.49 -25.96
N SER A 279 -7.24 16.01 -26.79
CA SER A 279 -7.42 17.46 -26.98
C SER A 279 -7.75 18.20 -25.67
N PRO A 280 -8.65 17.70 -24.79
CA PRO A 280 -8.91 18.32 -23.49
C PRO A 280 -7.68 18.44 -22.57
N ILE A 281 -6.74 17.50 -22.66
CA ILE A 281 -5.55 17.48 -21.81
C ILE A 281 -4.48 18.43 -22.38
N ASN A 282 -4.36 18.47 -23.71
CA ASN A 282 -3.52 19.46 -24.37
C ASN A 282 -3.96 20.89 -24.04
N GLU A 283 -5.27 21.16 -24.12
CA GLU A 283 -5.84 22.47 -23.75
C GLU A 283 -5.58 22.81 -22.27
N PHE A 284 -5.70 21.85 -21.36
CA PHE A 284 -5.38 22.03 -19.94
C PHE A 284 -3.93 22.45 -19.71
N ILE A 285 -2.96 21.81 -20.37
CA ILE A 285 -1.53 22.13 -20.19
C ILE A 285 -1.20 23.53 -20.69
N ASN A 286 -1.86 23.97 -21.76
CA ASN A 286 -1.66 25.28 -22.41
C ASN A 286 -2.52 26.39 -21.79
N THR A 287 -3.29 26.09 -20.73
CA THR A 287 -4.07 27.09 -19.98
C THR A 287 -3.30 27.49 -18.72
N GLU A 288 -3.08 28.78 -18.53
CA GLU A 288 -2.35 29.31 -17.38
C GLU A 288 -3.25 29.40 -16.14
N GLU A 289 -4.36 30.13 -16.24
CA GLU A 289 -5.24 30.39 -15.12
C GLU A 289 -6.40 29.38 -15.06
N HIS A 290 -6.54 28.72 -13.90
CA HIS A 290 -7.64 27.79 -13.63
C HIS A 290 -7.84 26.70 -14.71
N PRO A 291 -6.77 25.98 -15.11
CA PRO A 291 -6.79 25.11 -16.28
C PRO A 291 -7.82 23.98 -16.21
N ALA A 292 -8.18 23.51 -15.02
CA ALA A 292 -9.18 22.45 -14.83
C ALA A 292 -10.64 22.97 -14.86
N LYS A 293 -10.90 24.27 -14.76
CA LYS A 293 -12.26 24.84 -14.55
C LYS A 293 -13.24 24.47 -15.68
N LYS A 294 -12.77 24.51 -16.93
CA LYS A 294 -13.56 24.12 -18.11
C LYS A 294 -13.95 22.64 -18.07
N PHE A 295 -13.04 21.79 -17.62
CA PHE A 295 -13.19 20.34 -17.64
C PHE A 295 -13.79 19.76 -16.34
N ARG A 296 -13.76 20.52 -15.25
CA ARG A 296 -14.34 20.16 -13.96
C ARG A 296 -15.11 21.32 -13.36
N ASN A 297 -16.44 21.24 -13.43
CA ASN A 297 -17.35 22.19 -12.84
C ASN A 297 -18.63 21.49 -12.35
N LYS A 298 -19.52 22.27 -11.73
CA LYS A 298 -20.82 21.84 -11.18
C LYS A 298 -21.80 21.34 -12.25
N ASN A 299 -21.67 21.81 -13.49
CA ASN A 299 -22.59 21.45 -14.58
C ASN A 299 -22.07 20.24 -15.39
N GLY A 300 -20.98 19.61 -14.96
CA GLY A 300 -20.38 18.45 -15.62
C GLY A 300 -18.92 18.67 -16.05
N GLY A 301 -18.64 18.42 -17.32
CA GLY A 301 -17.32 18.57 -17.92
C GLY A 301 -16.75 17.25 -18.45
N ASN A 302 -15.42 17.13 -18.46
CA ASN A 302 -14.74 16.02 -19.10
C ASN A 302 -14.46 14.87 -18.12
N ILE A 303 -14.75 13.64 -18.56
CA ILE A 303 -14.59 12.42 -17.75
C ILE A 303 -13.15 12.18 -17.30
N LEU A 304 -12.15 12.57 -18.09
CA LEU A 304 -10.73 12.34 -17.78
C LEU A 304 -10.20 13.26 -16.66
N PHE A 305 -10.93 14.33 -16.33
CA PHE A 305 -10.62 15.22 -15.21
C PHE A 305 -11.32 14.80 -13.92
N ARG A 306 -11.89 13.58 -13.92
CA ARG A 306 -12.47 12.90 -12.75
C ARG A 306 -11.70 11.60 -12.50
N PRO A 307 -11.31 11.31 -11.25
CA PRO A 307 -10.68 10.02 -10.91
C PRO A 307 -11.46 8.78 -11.37
N ILE A 308 -12.79 8.82 -11.31
CA ILE A 308 -13.68 7.74 -11.76
C ILE A 308 -13.63 7.51 -13.28
N GLY A 309 -13.09 8.45 -14.05
CA GLY A 309 -12.91 8.36 -15.49
C GLY A 309 -11.48 8.08 -15.91
N LEU A 310 -10.52 8.82 -15.35
CA LEU A 310 -9.10 8.71 -15.68
C LEU A 310 -8.53 7.30 -15.42
N LEU A 311 -8.78 6.73 -14.25
CA LEU A 311 -8.25 5.41 -13.93
C LEU A 311 -8.85 4.32 -14.83
N PRO A 312 -10.17 4.23 -15.04
CA PRO A 312 -10.74 3.32 -16.04
C PRO A 312 -10.25 3.53 -17.46
N PHE A 313 -9.96 4.77 -17.85
CA PHE A 313 -9.39 5.08 -19.16
C PHE A 313 -8.01 4.46 -19.33
N VAL A 314 -7.12 4.65 -18.35
CA VAL A 314 -5.79 4.03 -18.35
C VAL A 314 -5.89 2.50 -18.32
N LYS A 315 -6.77 1.93 -17.49
CA LYS A 315 -7.04 0.47 -17.46
C LYS A 315 -7.51 -0.06 -18.81
N ALA A 316 -8.40 0.65 -19.48
CA ALA A 316 -8.89 0.29 -20.80
C ALA A 316 -7.73 0.25 -21.82
N ILE A 317 -6.88 1.29 -21.85
CA ILE A 317 -5.71 1.33 -22.74
C ILE A 317 -4.75 0.17 -22.43
N VAL A 318 -4.44 -0.06 -21.16
CA VAL A 318 -3.58 -1.16 -20.71
C VAL A 318 -4.12 -2.49 -21.20
N LYS A 319 -5.41 -2.74 -20.99
CA LYS A 319 -6.08 -3.98 -21.38
C LYS A 319 -6.15 -4.18 -22.90
N ILE A 320 -6.40 -3.12 -23.66
CA ILE A 320 -6.32 -3.14 -25.13
C ILE A 320 -4.90 -3.50 -25.56
N LYS A 321 -3.88 -2.87 -24.98
CA LYS A 321 -2.47 -3.13 -25.27
C LYS A 321 -2.06 -4.57 -24.94
N THR A 322 -2.51 -5.14 -23.81
CA THR A 322 -2.28 -6.55 -23.45
C THR A 322 -2.88 -7.50 -24.48
N ARG A 323 -4.10 -7.22 -24.96
CA ARG A 323 -4.82 -8.08 -25.93
C ARG A 323 -4.35 -7.89 -27.37
N LYS A 324 -3.78 -6.72 -27.70
CA LYS A 324 -3.25 -6.38 -29.03
C LYS A 324 -1.83 -5.83 -28.89
N LYS A 325 -0.88 -6.73 -28.60
CA LYS A 325 0.52 -6.38 -28.27
C LYS A 325 1.21 -5.50 -29.33
N SER A 326 0.89 -5.69 -30.61
CA SER A 326 1.47 -4.92 -31.73
C SER A 326 0.99 -3.47 -31.83
N THR A 327 -0.13 -3.11 -31.20
CA THR A 327 -0.69 -1.74 -31.30
C THR A 327 0.09 -0.77 -30.42
N GLN A 328 0.51 0.38 -30.95
CA GLN A 328 1.17 1.43 -30.18
C GLN A 328 0.17 2.20 -29.30
N PHE A 329 0.63 2.75 -28.15
CA PHE A 329 -0.20 3.57 -27.28
C PHE A 329 -0.82 4.75 -28.02
N LYS A 330 -0.03 5.44 -28.85
CA LYS A 330 -0.47 6.56 -29.71
C LYS A 330 -1.74 6.21 -30.51
N THR A 331 -1.76 5.04 -31.15
CA THR A 331 -2.90 4.58 -31.96
C THR A 331 -4.15 4.35 -31.12
N ILE A 332 -4.00 3.75 -29.94
CA ILE A 332 -5.11 3.51 -29.01
C ILE A 332 -5.67 4.84 -28.52
N ILE A 333 -4.80 5.73 -28.05
CA ILE A 333 -5.15 7.04 -27.47
C ILE A 333 -5.84 7.92 -28.52
N LYS A 334 -5.30 8.02 -29.75
CA LYS A 334 -5.93 8.79 -30.83
C LYS A 334 -7.35 8.31 -31.14
N LYS A 335 -7.59 7.00 -31.16
CA LYS A 335 -8.93 6.45 -31.38
C LYS A 335 -9.87 6.73 -30.21
N LEU A 336 -9.37 6.69 -28.98
CA LEU A 336 -10.18 7.04 -27.82
C LEU A 336 -10.48 8.55 -27.73
N ASN A 337 -9.65 9.43 -28.30
CA ASN A 337 -9.91 10.87 -28.35
C ASN A 337 -11.16 11.23 -29.17
N SER A 338 -11.57 10.38 -30.12
CA SER A 338 -12.77 10.62 -30.92
C SER A 338 -14.07 10.27 -30.19
N ILE A 339 -14.00 9.73 -28.97
CA ILE A 339 -15.16 9.47 -28.13
C ILE A 339 -15.64 10.81 -27.56
N ASN A 340 -16.95 11.01 -27.47
CA ASN A 340 -17.47 12.14 -26.70
C ASN A 340 -17.10 11.93 -25.22
N LEU A 341 -16.27 12.79 -24.64
CA LEU A 341 -15.79 12.68 -23.25
C LEU A 341 -16.56 13.56 -22.27
N ASP A 342 -17.66 14.20 -22.69
CA ASP A 342 -18.53 15.02 -21.84
C ASP A 342 -19.44 14.13 -20.97
N ILE A 343 -19.27 14.20 -19.65
CA ILE A 343 -19.99 13.34 -18.71
C ILE A 343 -21.51 13.53 -18.72
N THR A 344 -22.00 14.65 -19.24
CA THR A 344 -23.44 14.95 -19.35
C THR A 344 -24.11 14.27 -20.54
N LYS A 345 -23.34 13.70 -21.45
CA LYS A 345 -23.82 13.04 -22.68
C LYS A 345 -23.70 11.52 -22.58
N LYS A 346 -24.42 10.80 -23.45
CA LYS A 346 -24.20 9.35 -23.61
C LYS A 346 -22.76 9.10 -24.11
N PRO A 347 -22.06 8.06 -23.63
CA PRO A 347 -22.53 6.99 -22.73
C PRO A 347 -22.30 7.23 -21.23
N TRP A 348 -22.03 8.47 -20.79
CA TRP A 348 -21.61 8.76 -19.42
C TRP A 348 -22.76 9.18 -18.51
N ASN A 349 -23.78 9.79 -19.11
CA ASN A 349 -25.00 10.19 -18.43
C ASN A 349 -25.68 8.95 -17.78
N TYR A 350 -26.10 9.08 -16.53
CA TYR A 350 -26.56 8.01 -15.62
C TYR A 350 -25.51 6.94 -15.25
N VAL A 351 -24.34 6.91 -15.89
CA VAL A 351 -23.25 5.98 -15.57
C VAL A 351 -22.27 6.59 -14.58
N VAL A 352 -21.72 7.76 -14.87
CA VAL A 352 -20.80 8.49 -13.98
C VAL A 352 -21.34 9.84 -13.56
N TRP A 353 -22.43 10.29 -14.18
CA TRP A 353 -23.07 11.57 -13.91
C TRP A 353 -24.57 11.39 -13.69
N ASN A 354 -25.10 11.95 -12.61
CA ASN A 354 -26.53 12.04 -12.37
C ASN A 354 -27.02 13.40 -12.90
N PRO A 355 -27.85 13.43 -13.97
CA PRO A 355 -28.32 14.67 -14.56
C PRO A 355 -29.41 15.37 -13.73
N ILE A 356 -30.05 14.65 -12.80
CA ILE A 356 -31.12 15.20 -11.95
C ILE A 356 -30.51 15.97 -10.79
N SER A 357 -29.53 15.36 -10.10
CA SER A 357 -28.86 15.97 -8.95
C SER A 357 -27.59 16.74 -9.31
N GLU A 358 -27.24 16.81 -10.60
CA GLU A 358 -25.98 17.39 -11.12
C GLU A 358 -24.73 16.92 -10.34
N GLY A 359 -24.65 15.61 -10.13
CA GLY A 359 -23.65 15.01 -9.23
C GLY A 359 -22.95 13.79 -9.83
N MET A 360 -21.76 13.49 -9.33
CA MET A 360 -21.01 12.29 -9.74
C MET A 360 -21.64 11.01 -9.17
N ILE A 361 -21.79 9.99 -10.01
CA ILE A 361 -22.15 8.65 -9.58
C ILE A 361 -20.87 7.84 -9.35
N MET A 362 -20.67 7.38 -8.12
CA MET A 362 -19.47 6.65 -7.72
C MET A 362 -19.63 5.13 -7.97
N ASN A 363 -18.52 4.40 -7.85
CA ASN A 363 -18.45 2.93 -7.92
C ASN A 363 -18.73 2.27 -9.28
N ASN A 364 -18.79 3.03 -10.38
CA ASN A 364 -18.99 2.48 -11.74
C ASN A 364 -17.69 2.37 -12.56
N SER A 365 -16.54 2.26 -11.88
CA SER A 365 -15.21 2.19 -12.50
C SER A 365 -15.08 1.03 -13.51
N SER A 366 -15.60 -0.15 -13.16
CA SER A 366 -15.56 -1.32 -14.05
C SER A 366 -16.40 -1.11 -15.32
N LEU A 367 -17.59 -0.53 -15.19
CA LEU A 367 -18.46 -0.24 -16.33
C LEU A 367 -17.82 0.82 -17.24
N THR A 368 -17.26 1.87 -16.65
CA THR A 368 -16.54 2.93 -17.37
C THR A 368 -15.38 2.37 -18.19
N GLU A 369 -14.60 1.43 -17.63
CA GLU A 369 -13.52 0.73 -18.35
C GLU A 369 -14.07 -0.03 -19.57
N LEU A 370 -15.15 -0.80 -19.38
CA LEU A 370 -15.76 -1.58 -20.45
C LEU A 370 -16.32 -0.71 -21.58
N ILE A 371 -16.91 0.45 -21.25
CA ILE A 371 -17.39 1.42 -22.24
C ILE A 371 -16.22 1.92 -23.11
N PHE A 372 -15.09 2.31 -22.50
CA PHE A 372 -13.92 2.75 -23.27
C PHE A 372 -13.39 1.64 -24.21
N ILE A 373 -13.32 0.40 -23.72
CA ILE A 373 -12.85 -0.73 -24.56
C ILE A 373 -13.83 -0.99 -25.71
N TYR A 374 -15.13 -0.99 -25.44
CA TYR A 374 -16.17 -1.16 -26.46
C TYR A 374 -16.08 -0.08 -27.54
N LYS A 375 -15.98 1.18 -27.12
CA LYS A 375 -15.82 2.33 -28.03
C LYS A 375 -14.53 2.29 -28.83
N TYR A 376 -13.45 1.73 -28.28
CA TYR A 376 -12.26 1.45 -29.06
C TYR A 376 -12.53 0.38 -30.11
N LYS A 377 -12.98 -0.82 -29.71
CA LYS A 377 -13.38 -1.89 -30.63
C LYS A 377 -14.08 -3.04 -29.87
N LYS A 378 -15.27 -3.44 -30.31
CA LYS A 378 -16.08 -4.52 -29.70
C LYS A 378 -15.34 -5.85 -29.57
N ASP A 379 -14.51 -6.23 -30.55
CA ASP A 379 -13.78 -7.51 -30.61
C ASP A 379 -12.68 -7.65 -29.54
N ILE A 380 -12.34 -6.57 -28.84
CA ILE A 380 -11.41 -6.63 -27.72
C ILE A 380 -12.07 -7.24 -26.49
N LEU A 381 -13.38 -7.07 -26.30
CA LEU A 381 -14.10 -7.60 -25.15
C LEU A 381 -14.34 -9.11 -25.31
N THR A 382 -14.16 -9.85 -24.22
CA THR A 382 -14.62 -11.24 -24.14
C THR A 382 -16.14 -11.29 -24.06
N SER A 383 -16.76 -12.43 -24.39
CA SER A 383 -18.22 -12.59 -24.30
C SER A 383 -18.76 -12.26 -22.91
N LYS A 384 -18.07 -12.70 -21.84
CA LYS A 384 -18.46 -12.38 -20.45
C LYS A 384 -18.41 -10.89 -20.15
N GLU A 385 -17.41 -10.18 -20.68
CA GLU A 385 -17.29 -8.72 -20.47
C GLU A 385 -18.30 -7.94 -21.28
N LEU A 386 -18.64 -8.41 -22.49
CA LEU A 386 -19.69 -7.82 -23.31
C LEU A 386 -21.06 -7.97 -22.64
N GLU A 387 -21.38 -9.16 -22.11
CA GLU A 387 -22.62 -9.37 -21.35
C GLU A 387 -22.67 -8.53 -20.08
N LYS A 388 -21.54 -8.40 -19.37
CA LYS A 388 -21.44 -7.50 -18.22
C LYS A 388 -21.66 -6.03 -18.61
N LEU A 389 -21.11 -5.58 -19.74
CA LEU A 389 -21.30 -4.23 -20.26
C LEU A 389 -22.79 -3.98 -20.54
N LYS A 390 -23.45 -4.86 -21.28
CA LYS A 390 -24.87 -4.77 -21.61
C LYS A 390 -25.75 -4.65 -20.36
N SER A 391 -25.69 -5.65 -19.50
CA SER A 391 -26.50 -5.73 -18.27
C SER A 391 -26.24 -4.55 -17.33
N SER A 392 -24.97 -4.18 -17.12
CA SER A 392 -24.62 -3.08 -16.22
C SER A 392 -25.03 -1.72 -16.78
N TYR A 393 -24.88 -1.50 -18.10
CA TYR A 393 -25.29 -0.25 -18.72
C TYR A 393 -26.81 -0.11 -18.78
N ALA A 394 -27.52 -1.17 -19.20
CA ALA A 394 -28.99 -1.24 -19.21
C ALA A 394 -29.58 -0.91 -17.83
N SER A 395 -29.02 -1.51 -16.77
CA SER A 395 -29.42 -1.23 -15.39
C SER A 395 -29.22 0.23 -14.98
N LYS A 396 -28.16 0.91 -15.48
CA LYS A 396 -27.90 2.31 -15.13
C LYS A 396 -28.82 3.29 -15.84
N ILE A 397 -29.22 2.99 -17.07
CA ILE A 397 -30.12 3.85 -17.85
C ILE A 397 -31.59 3.47 -17.69
N SER A 398 -31.91 2.50 -16.81
CA SER A 398 -33.24 1.92 -16.66
C SER A 398 -33.84 1.48 -18.00
N TYR A 399 -33.06 0.72 -18.80
CA TYR A 399 -33.52 0.22 -20.09
C TYR A 399 -34.62 -0.82 -19.91
N GLU A 400 -35.76 -0.61 -20.56
CA GLU A 400 -36.99 -1.40 -20.34
C GLU A 400 -37.16 -2.58 -21.33
N ASP A 401 -36.41 -2.59 -22.44
CA ASP A 401 -36.54 -3.62 -23.48
C ASP A 401 -35.72 -4.87 -23.13
N GLU A 402 -36.33 -6.04 -23.33
CA GLU A 402 -35.76 -7.35 -23.02
C GLU A 402 -34.52 -7.66 -23.89
N ASN A 403 -34.43 -7.04 -25.08
CA ASN A 403 -33.29 -7.22 -25.96
C ASN A 403 -32.10 -6.32 -25.60
N LEU A 404 -31.22 -6.84 -24.74
CA LEU A 404 -30.02 -6.14 -24.29
C LEU A 404 -28.95 -5.89 -25.38
N ASP A 405 -29.08 -6.44 -26.59
CA ASP A 405 -28.14 -6.11 -27.69
C ASP A 405 -28.38 -4.70 -28.24
N GLU A 406 -29.62 -4.22 -28.21
CA GLU A 406 -29.99 -2.88 -28.68
C GLU A 406 -29.40 -1.78 -27.79
N VAL A 407 -29.20 -2.07 -26.51
CA VAL A 407 -28.54 -1.20 -25.52
C VAL A 407 -27.16 -0.74 -25.98
N LEU A 408 -26.43 -1.57 -26.73
CA LEU A 408 -25.10 -1.23 -27.23
C LEU A 408 -25.12 -0.09 -28.25
N LYS A 409 -26.24 0.14 -28.95
CA LYS A 409 -26.40 1.30 -29.86
C LYS A 409 -26.47 2.63 -29.11
N LEU A 410 -26.82 2.57 -27.81
CA LEU A 410 -26.87 3.73 -26.92
C LEU A 410 -25.52 4.03 -26.26
N ILE A 411 -24.52 3.15 -26.44
CA ILE A 411 -23.15 3.35 -25.99
C ILE A 411 -22.42 4.06 -27.09
#